data_AF-A0A941I3H5-F1
#
_entry.id   AF-A0A941I3H5-F1
#
_cell.length_a   1.000
_cell.length_b   1.000
_cell.length_c   1.000
_cell.angle_alpha   90.00
_cell.angle_beta   90.00
_cell.angle_gamma   90.00
#
_symmetry.space_group_name_H-M   'P 1'
#
loop_
_entity.id
_entity.type
_entity.pdbx_description
1 polymer ?
#
loop_
_entity_poly.entity_id
_entity_poly.type
_entity_poly.pdbx_seq_one_letter_code
_entity_poly.pdbx_strand_id
1 'polypeptide(L)'
;MNKENAKDYLPLVQALAEGKTIQRIYGRDYEWTDVGEINFEIPVSWHRIKPEQKKQWYRVALFKDGLTDTADNLMHEVIFKDHKNFVRWLTDRIEYTLPEGDA
;
A
#
# COMPACT_ATOMS: atom_id res chain seq x y z
N MET A 1 -16.47 10.11 -23.61
CA MET A 1 -16.90 11.16 -22.64
C MET A 1 -18.02 11.96 -23.27
N ASN A 2 -19.11 12.21 -22.53
CA ASN A 2 -20.18 13.11 -22.92
C ASN A 2 -20.40 14.15 -21.81
N LYS A 3 -21.31 15.11 -22.03
CA LYS A 3 -21.57 16.20 -21.07
C LYS A 3 -22.00 15.70 -19.68
N GLU A 4 -22.63 14.55 -19.60
CA GLU A 4 -23.21 14.01 -18.36
C GLU A 4 -22.17 13.29 -17.49
N ASN A 5 -21.22 12.58 -18.11
CA ASN A 5 -20.19 11.82 -17.41
C ASN A 5 -18.82 12.51 -17.31
N ALA A 6 -18.63 13.66 -17.98
CA ALA A 6 -17.36 14.39 -17.96
C ALA A 6 -16.89 14.76 -16.53
N LYS A 7 -17.83 15.10 -15.65
CA LYS A 7 -17.54 15.41 -14.23
C LYS A 7 -16.94 14.22 -13.49
N ASP A 8 -17.31 12.99 -13.85
CA ASP A 8 -16.87 11.78 -13.15
C ASP A 8 -15.44 11.42 -13.55
N TYR A 9 -15.03 11.77 -14.77
CA TYR A 9 -13.68 11.60 -15.29
C TYR A 9 -12.70 12.70 -14.86
N LEU A 10 -13.20 13.84 -14.40
CA LEU A 10 -12.39 14.99 -14.05
C LEU A 10 -11.26 14.67 -13.04
N PRO A 11 -11.48 13.88 -11.96
CA PRO A 11 -10.41 13.53 -11.04
C PRO A 11 -9.29 12.71 -11.69
N LEU A 12 -9.62 11.83 -12.64
CA LEU A 12 -8.63 11.01 -13.34
C LEU A 12 -7.79 11.86 -14.31
N VAL A 13 -8.44 12.81 -15.01
CA VAL A 13 -7.77 13.76 -15.90
C VAL A 13 -6.85 14.69 -15.11
N GLN A 14 -7.30 15.20 -13.97
CA GLN A 14 -6.47 16.00 -13.06
C GLN A 14 -5.28 15.20 -12.54
N ALA A 15 -5.50 13.94 -12.14
CA ALA A 15 -4.42 13.06 -11.68
C ALA A 15 -3.36 12.81 -12.77
N LEU A 16 -3.76 12.60 -14.03
CA LEU A 16 -2.81 12.51 -15.14
C LEU A 16 -2.04 13.82 -15.35
N ALA A 17 -2.71 14.98 -15.26
CA ALA A 17 -2.05 16.28 -15.37
C ALA A 17 -1.04 16.54 -14.23
N GLU A 18 -1.29 15.97 -13.05
CA GLU A 18 -0.37 15.96 -11.90
C GLU A 18 0.74 14.91 -12.02
N GLY A 19 0.75 14.08 -13.07
CA GLY A 19 1.75 13.03 -13.30
C GLY A 19 1.50 11.73 -12.52
N LYS A 20 0.31 11.54 -11.95
CA LYS A 20 -0.08 10.30 -11.26
C LYS A 20 -0.41 9.19 -12.26
N THR A 21 -0.16 7.95 -11.85
CA THR A 21 -0.51 6.77 -12.63
C THR A 21 -2.00 6.46 -12.48
N ILE A 22 -2.67 6.22 -13.61
CA ILE A 22 -4.02 5.66 -13.64
C ILE A 22 -3.92 4.17 -13.91
N GLN A 23 -4.77 3.40 -13.25
CA GLN A 23 -4.96 1.98 -13.49
C GLN A 23 -6.34 1.71 -14.04
N ARG A 24 -6.45 0.60 -14.78
CA ARG A 24 -7.70 0.07 -15.27
C ARG A 24 -7.84 -1.39 -14.84
N ILE A 25 -9.06 -1.77 -14.51
CA ILE A 25 -9.37 -3.14 -14.12
C ILE A 25 -9.62 -4.00 -15.37
N TYR A 26 -9.03 -5.19 -15.40
CA TYR A 26 -9.10 -6.10 -16.54
C TYR A 26 -9.24 -7.57 -16.11
N GLY A 27 -9.69 -8.39 -17.07
CA GLY A 27 -9.64 -9.84 -16.95
C GLY A 27 -10.74 -10.41 -16.05
N ARG A 28 -10.76 -11.74 -15.93
CA ARG A 28 -11.68 -12.45 -15.02
C ARG A 28 -11.33 -12.27 -13.56
N ASP A 29 -10.06 -11.96 -13.28
CA ASP A 29 -9.51 -11.87 -11.94
C ASP A 29 -9.56 -10.45 -11.37
N TYR A 30 -10.18 -9.50 -12.09
CA TYR A 30 -10.38 -8.13 -11.64
C TYR A 30 -9.07 -7.43 -11.21
N GLU A 31 -7.99 -7.68 -11.96
CA GLU A 31 -6.67 -7.12 -11.67
C GLU A 31 -6.55 -5.69 -12.20
N TRP A 32 -5.89 -4.84 -11.41
CA TRP A 32 -5.59 -3.46 -11.78
C TRP A 32 -4.27 -3.40 -12.52
N THR A 33 -4.26 -2.77 -13.69
CA THR A 33 -3.06 -2.60 -14.51
C THR A 33 -2.87 -1.14 -14.87
N ASP A 34 -1.61 -0.67 -14.78
CA ASP A 34 -1.24 0.69 -15.16
C ASP A 34 -1.57 0.94 -16.65
N VAL A 35 -2.14 2.10 -16.96
CA VAL A 35 -2.50 2.50 -18.33
C VAL A 35 -1.94 3.89 -18.65
N GLY A 36 -1.49 4.07 -19.89
CA GLY A 36 -0.98 5.36 -20.38
C GLY A 36 -2.07 6.36 -20.77
N GLU A 37 -3.31 5.89 -20.97
CA GLU A 37 -4.44 6.71 -21.40
C GLU A 37 -5.75 6.21 -20.77
N ILE A 38 -6.68 7.15 -20.50
CA ILE A 38 -8.02 6.83 -19.99
C ILE A 38 -8.93 6.49 -21.16
N ASN A 39 -9.60 5.34 -21.11
CA ASN A 39 -10.64 5.02 -22.07
C ASN A 39 -11.97 5.61 -21.61
N PHE A 40 -12.44 6.66 -22.29
CA PHE A 40 -13.69 7.34 -21.94
C PHE A 40 -14.98 6.65 -22.46
N GLU A 41 -14.87 5.47 -23.07
CA GLU A 41 -15.99 4.66 -23.57
C GLU A 41 -16.46 3.60 -22.56
N ILE A 42 -15.65 3.28 -21.55
CA ILE A 42 -16.02 2.32 -20.50
C ILE A 42 -16.52 3.05 -19.25
N PRO A 43 -17.02 2.35 -18.21
CA PRO A 43 -17.39 2.99 -16.95
C PRO A 43 -16.19 3.59 -16.22
N VAL A 44 -16.36 4.76 -15.61
CA VAL A 44 -15.31 5.40 -14.79
C VAL A 44 -14.86 4.51 -13.62
N SER A 45 -15.76 3.68 -13.09
CA SER A 45 -15.48 2.73 -12.01
C SER A 45 -14.48 1.64 -12.39
N TRP A 46 -14.18 1.48 -13.68
CA TRP A 46 -13.15 0.57 -14.16
C TRP A 46 -11.77 1.21 -14.20
N HIS A 47 -11.67 2.47 -13.77
CA HIS A 47 -10.42 3.19 -13.60
C HIS A 47 -10.26 3.61 -12.15
N ARG A 48 -9.00 3.72 -11.72
CA ARG A 48 -8.65 4.36 -10.46
C ARG A 48 -7.31 5.08 -10.59
N ILE A 49 -7.09 6.05 -9.73
CA ILE A 49 -5.74 6.56 -9.48
C ILE A 49 -5.00 5.45 -8.73
N LYS A 50 -3.79 5.08 -9.19
CA LYS A 50 -2.97 4.08 -8.52
C LYS A 50 -2.81 4.45 -7.04
N PRO A 51 -3.17 3.57 -6.09
CA PRO A 51 -3.00 3.85 -4.68
C PRO A 51 -1.53 4.08 -4.34
N GLU A 52 -1.27 5.03 -3.43
CA GLU A 52 0.10 5.24 -2.95
C GLU A 52 0.58 4.00 -2.18
N GLN A 53 1.79 3.53 -2.48
CA GLN A 53 2.36 2.38 -1.79
C GLN A 53 2.55 2.71 -0.30
N LYS A 54 1.92 1.93 0.56
CA LYS A 54 2.12 2.06 2.00
C LYS A 54 3.49 1.51 2.37
N LYS A 55 4.26 2.31 3.12
CA LYS A 55 5.49 1.85 3.76
C LYS A 55 5.16 1.25 5.12
N GLN A 56 5.79 0.13 5.43
CA GLN A 56 5.71 -0.53 6.73
C GLN A 56 7.13 -0.87 7.20
N TRP A 57 7.27 -1.20 8.48
CA TRP A 57 8.54 -1.66 9.03
C TRP A 57 8.34 -2.85 9.95
N TYR A 58 9.39 -3.63 10.13
CA TYR A 58 9.47 -4.60 11.22
C TYR A 58 10.88 -4.64 11.81
N ARG A 59 11.02 -5.24 12.99
CA ARG A 59 12.32 -5.64 13.54
C ARG A 59 12.17 -6.83 14.48
N VAL A 60 13.27 -7.55 14.71
CA VAL A 60 13.26 -8.81 15.45
C VAL A 60 13.82 -8.63 16.86
N ALA A 61 13.08 -9.06 17.88
CA ALA A 61 13.53 -9.14 19.27
C ALA A 61 14.13 -10.51 19.59
N LEU A 62 15.13 -10.54 20.47
CA LEU A 62 15.63 -11.75 21.12
C LEU A 62 15.20 -11.78 22.59
N PHE A 63 14.71 -12.93 23.04
CA PHE A 63 14.35 -13.20 24.43
C PHE A 63 15.30 -14.21 25.10
N LYS A 64 15.33 -14.22 26.44
CA LYS A 64 16.28 -15.00 27.26
C LYS A 64 16.22 -16.52 27.06
N ASP A 65 15.08 -17.04 26.64
CA ASP A 65 14.85 -18.45 26.30
C ASP A 65 15.32 -18.83 24.89
N GLY A 66 15.94 -17.88 24.17
CA GLY A 66 16.36 -18.05 22.78
C GLY A 66 15.23 -17.85 21.78
N LEU A 67 14.02 -17.48 22.23
CA LEU A 67 12.93 -17.15 21.34
C LEU A 67 13.18 -15.82 20.63
N THR A 68 12.65 -15.73 19.42
CA THR A 68 12.61 -14.50 18.64
C THR A 68 11.19 -14.16 18.27
N ASP A 69 10.85 -12.88 18.31
CA ASP A 69 9.54 -12.38 17.88
C ASP A 69 9.68 -11.09 17.08
N THR A 70 8.68 -10.76 16.27
CA THR A 70 8.70 -9.63 15.34
C THR A 70 7.80 -8.51 15.84
N ALA A 71 8.37 -7.31 15.97
CA ALA A 71 7.62 -6.10 16.18
C ALA A 71 7.48 -5.37 14.84
N ASP A 72 6.24 -5.20 14.39
CA ASP A 72 5.84 -4.52 13.15
C ASP A 72 5.08 -3.20 13.42
N ASN A 73 4.94 -2.84 14.70
CA ASN A 73 4.29 -1.61 15.13
C ASN A 73 4.88 -1.10 16.45
N LEU A 74 4.55 0.14 16.80
CA LEU A 74 5.09 0.81 17.99
C LEU A 74 4.66 0.13 19.30
N MET A 75 3.45 -0.42 19.35
CA MET A 75 2.93 -1.08 20.56
C MET A 75 3.74 -2.35 20.87
N HIS A 76 3.99 -3.21 19.87
CA HIS A 76 4.85 -4.38 20.03
C HIS A 76 6.27 -3.98 20.44
N GLU A 77 6.82 -2.90 19.85
CA GLU A 77 8.14 -2.41 20.23
C GLU A 77 8.22 -2.00 21.71
N VAL A 78 7.19 -1.34 22.26
CA VAL A 78 7.13 -0.96 23.68
C VAL A 78 6.94 -2.20 24.56
N ILE A 79 5.97 -3.05 24.24
CA ILE A 79 5.68 -4.28 25.00
C ILE A 79 6.93 -5.15 25.10
N PHE A 80 7.68 -5.32 24.00
CA PHE A 80 8.87 -6.14 24.00
C PHE A 80 9.99 -5.50 24.83
N LYS A 81 10.23 -4.18 24.72
CA LYS A 81 11.23 -3.49 25.56
C LYS A 81 10.95 -3.62 27.05
N ASP A 82 9.68 -3.57 27.44
CA ASP A 82 9.26 -3.65 28.84
C ASP A 82 9.17 -5.10 29.35
N HIS A 83 9.27 -6.09 28.46
CA HIS A 83 9.17 -7.50 28.82
C HIS A 83 10.41 -7.97 29.58
N LYS A 84 10.21 -8.60 30.75
CA LYS A 84 11.28 -9.10 31.64
C LYS A 84 12.31 -10.06 30.98
N ASN A 85 11.91 -10.74 29.91
CA ASN A 85 12.75 -11.67 29.18
C ASN A 85 13.40 -11.05 27.94
N PHE A 86 13.10 -9.79 27.60
CA PHE A 86 13.73 -9.13 26.48
C PHE A 86 15.24 -8.98 26.72
N VAL A 87 16.03 -9.27 25.69
CA VAL A 87 17.49 -9.17 25.74
C VAL A 87 17.94 -7.99 24.89
N ARG A 88 17.61 -8.01 23.59
CA ARG A 88 17.98 -6.97 22.63
C ARG A 88 17.19 -7.10 21.34
N TRP A 89 17.26 -6.06 20.53
CA TRP A 89 16.89 -6.12 19.12
C TRP A 89 18.02 -6.78 18.32
N LEU A 90 17.67 -7.72 17.44
CA LEU A 90 18.61 -8.38 16.53
C LEU A 90 18.80 -7.58 15.25
N THR A 91 17.82 -6.77 14.88
CA THR A 91 17.84 -5.93 13.68
C THR A 91 17.47 -4.49 14.04
N ASP A 92 17.92 -3.55 13.23
CA ASP A 92 17.29 -2.24 13.13
C ASP A 92 15.87 -2.38 12.53
N ARG A 93 15.15 -1.26 12.41
CA ARG A 93 13.89 -1.24 11.66
C ARG A 93 14.18 -1.51 10.18
N ILE A 94 13.64 -2.61 9.69
CA ILE A 94 13.67 -2.97 8.28
C ILE A 94 12.41 -2.39 7.66
N GLU A 95 12.58 -1.39 6.80
CA GLU A 95 11.49 -0.77 6.06
C GLU A 95 11.21 -1.52 4.76
N TYR A 96 9.93 -1.62 4.40
CA TYR A 96 9.50 -2.23 3.16
C TYR A 96 8.21 -1.58 2.64
N THR A 97 7.97 -1.71 1.34
CA THR A 97 6.73 -1.29 0.70
C THR A 97 5.78 -2.47 0.63
N LEU A 98 4.54 -2.28 1.08
CA LEU A 98 3.51 -3.30 0.95
C LEU A 98 3.12 -3.49 -0.51
N PRO A 99 2.81 -4.72 -0.94
CA PRO A 99 2.15 -4.96 -2.21
C PRO A 99 0.84 -4.17 -2.29
N GLU A 100 0.46 -3.84 -3.52
CA GLU A 100 -0.76 -3.09 -3.77
C GLU A 100 -2.00 -3.89 -3.33
N GLY A 101 -2.75 -3.39 -2.34
CA GLY A 101 -3.94 -4.06 -1.80
C GLY A 101 -3.75 -4.71 -0.42
N ASP A 102 -2.52 -4.92 0.05
CA ASP A 102 -2.22 -5.56 1.35
C ASP A 102 -2.19 -4.57 2.52
N ALA A 103 -3.20 -3.70 2.57
CA ALA A 103 -3.16 -2.41 3.25
C ALA A 103 -4.16 -2.28 4.40
#